data_AF-A0A943SRA0-F1
#
_entry.id   AF-A0A943SRA0-F1
#
_cell.length_a   1.000
_cell.length_b   1.000
_cell.length_c   1.000
_cell.angle_alpha   90.00
_cell.angle_beta   90.00
_cell.angle_gamma   90.00
#
_symmetry.space_group_name_H-M   'P 1'
#
loop_
_entity.id
_entity.type
_entity.pdbx_description
1 polymer ?
#
loop_
_entity_poly.entity_id
_entity_poly.type
_entity_poly.pdbx_seq_one_letter_code
_entity_poly.pdbx_strand_id
1 'polypeptide(L)'
;MENNETIRAINNLDQRLRKIENIFKPSGGSKNLDVLGDAKIKRINSTVRIKDVKLVYPTLTQKDIENSANSPSTLVVIPNDNEVLNEIAKAYQSAYEYGITSGKFNSNFSFDKLKSNTRESVFVDGAKFISEQKPDIQEFLKEVIGNGFLMRNVKVGVDQNDNYNVVLRDSEGNLLGYDDKLSTGDVGEIVINFYPYNYKNKLGISRYIQGFIVKETKANFRSLFI
;
A
#
# COMPACT_ATOMS: atom_id res chain seq x y z
N MET A 1 -18.74 24.19 29.15
CA MET A 1 -17.33 24.59 28.90
C MET A 1 -16.56 23.56 28.04
N GLU A 2 -17.23 22.59 27.40
CA GLU A 2 -16.58 21.47 26.68
C GLU A 2 -16.33 21.71 25.17
N ASN A 3 -16.77 22.86 24.61
CA ASN A 3 -16.70 23.10 23.17
C ASN A 3 -15.32 23.65 22.71
N ASN A 4 -14.56 24.26 23.62
CA ASN A 4 -13.28 24.90 23.29
C ASN A 4 -12.12 23.91 23.11
N GLU A 5 -12.19 22.74 23.73
CA GLU A 5 -11.18 21.68 23.56
C GLU A 5 -11.35 20.96 22.22
N THR A 6 -12.59 20.68 21.83
CA THR A 6 -12.92 20.11 20.51
C THR A 6 -12.51 21.05 19.37
N ILE A 7 -12.77 22.35 19.51
CA ILE A 7 -12.35 23.36 18.52
C ILE A 7 -10.81 23.45 18.45
N ARG A 8 -10.10 23.37 19.59
CA ARG A 8 -8.63 23.30 19.61
C ARG A 8 -8.09 22.03 18.95
N ALA A 9 -8.71 20.88 19.18
CA ALA A 9 -8.33 19.61 18.57
C ALA A 9 -8.51 19.64 17.06
N ILE A 10 -9.63 20.19 16.57
CA ILE A 10 -9.93 20.37 15.14
C ILE A 10 -8.91 21.33 14.50
N ASN A 11 -8.64 22.49 15.11
CA ASN A 11 -7.67 23.45 14.59
C ASN A 11 -6.25 22.88 14.55
N ASN A 12 -5.86 22.06 15.53
CA ASN A 12 -4.58 21.34 15.51
C ASN A 12 -4.53 20.26 14.42
N LEU A 13 -5.64 19.58 14.14
CA LEU A 13 -5.75 18.64 13.03
C LEU A 13 -5.63 19.34 11.68
N ASP A 14 -6.28 20.49 11.51
CA ASP A 14 -6.26 21.29 10.29
C ASP A 14 -4.85 21.85 10.02
N GLN A 15 -4.14 22.29 11.05
CA GLN A 15 -2.73 22.70 10.94
C GLN A 15 -1.80 21.53 10.61
N ARG A 16 -2.01 20.34 11.20
CA ARG A 16 -1.24 19.13 10.88
C ARG A 16 -1.48 18.69 9.44
N LEU A 17 -2.72 18.76 8.96
CA LEU A 17 -3.08 18.48 7.57
C LEU A 17 -2.43 19.46 6.60
N ARG A 18 -2.49 20.78 6.84
CA ARG A 18 -1.80 21.78 6.01
C ARG A 18 -0.29 21.60 5.99
N LYS A 19 0.30 21.16 7.10
CA LYS A 19 1.74 20.84 7.17
C LYS A 19 2.08 19.62 6.32
N ILE A 20 1.22 18.60 6.32
CA ILE A 20 1.32 17.43 5.44
C ILE A 20 1.12 17.84 3.96
N GLU A 21 0.14 18.69 3.65
CA GLU A 21 -0.11 19.19 2.29
C GLU A 21 1.04 20.02 1.75
N ASN A 22 1.70 20.83 2.59
CA ASN A 22 2.87 21.60 2.19
C ASN A 22 4.14 20.73 2.01
N ILE A 23 4.18 19.52 2.60
CA ILE A 23 5.24 18.52 2.31
C ILE A 23 5.08 17.92 0.90
N PHE A 24 3.89 17.97 0.31
CA PHE A 24 3.59 17.47 -1.02
C PHE A 24 3.43 18.57 -2.10
N LYS A 25 3.71 19.84 -1.76
CA LYS A 25 3.71 20.91 -2.76
C LYS A 25 5.05 20.96 -3.50
N PRO A 26 5.06 20.95 -4.85
CA PRO A 26 6.28 21.18 -5.61
C PRO A 26 6.70 22.65 -5.46
N SER A 27 7.97 22.86 -5.13
CA SER A 27 8.63 24.14 -5.31
C SER A 27 8.81 24.40 -6.80
N GLY A 28 7.90 25.16 -7.41
CA GLY A 28 8.04 25.68 -8.77
C GLY A 28 6.93 25.25 -9.73
N GLY A 29 6.01 26.19 -9.97
CA GLY A 29 5.48 26.59 -11.29
C GLY A 29 4.86 25.58 -12.28
N SER A 30 4.90 24.27 -12.06
CA SER A 30 4.32 23.28 -12.97
C SER A 30 2.87 22.96 -12.58
N LYS A 31 1.97 23.32 -13.49
CA LYS A 31 0.52 23.04 -13.44
C LYS A 31 0.28 21.57 -13.79
N ASN A 32 0.26 20.71 -12.78
CA ASN A 32 -0.62 19.53 -12.69
C ASN A 32 -0.44 18.84 -11.34
N LEU A 33 -1.19 19.34 -10.37
CA LEU A 33 -1.69 18.55 -9.25
C LEU A 33 -3.19 18.82 -9.21
N ASP A 34 -3.92 18.25 -10.18
CA ASP A 34 -5.38 18.16 -10.11
C ASP A 34 -5.75 17.13 -9.05
N VAL A 35 -5.62 17.60 -7.81
CA VAL A 35 -6.00 16.93 -6.60
C VAL A 35 -7.35 17.59 -6.22
N LEU A 36 -8.38 17.41 -7.07
CA LEU A 36 -9.73 18.02 -6.93
C LEU A 36 -10.83 17.07 -6.38
N GLY A 37 -11.58 17.60 -5.39
CA GLY A 37 -13.01 17.41 -5.10
C GLY A 37 -13.58 16.03 -4.73
N ASP A 38 -14.17 15.92 -3.54
CA ASP A 38 -15.14 14.93 -2.98
C ASP A 38 -14.94 13.41 -3.18
N ALA A 39 -14.50 12.93 -4.34
CA ALA A 39 -13.98 11.57 -4.50
C ALA A 39 -12.65 11.36 -3.75
N LYS A 40 -11.92 12.45 -3.46
CA LYS A 40 -10.60 12.41 -2.81
C LYS A 40 -10.66 12.18 -1.31
N ILE A 41 -11.68 12.65 -0.59
CA ILE A 41 -11.84 12.35 0.84
C ILE A 41 -12.13 10.85 1.04
N LYS A 42 -12.94 10.25 0.14
CA LYS A 42 -13.19 8.80 0.14
C LYS A 42 -11.96 7.97 -0.27
N ARG A 43 -11.14 8.43 -1.23
CA ARG A 43 -9.85 7.79 -1.57
C ARG A 43 -8.83 7.85 -0.43
N ILE A 44 -8.83 8.91 0.38
CA ILE A 44 -7.95 9.01 1.57
C ILE A 44 -8.37 8.00 2.64
N ASN A 45 -9.67 7.77 2.84
CA ASN A 45 -10.17 6.82 3.85
C ASN A 45 -9.88 5.35 3.51
N SER A 46 -9.61 5.00 2.25
CA SER A 46 -9.19 3.66 1.83
C SER A 46 -7.66 3.48 1.76
N THR A 47 -6.89 4.45 2.23
CA THR A 47 -5.43 4.43 2.21
C THR A 47 -4.89 4.21 3.63
N VAL A 48 -3.90 3.32 3.76
CA VAL A 48 -3.20 3.04 5.02
C VAL A 48 -1.71 3.35 4.87
N ARG A 49 -1.13 3.94 5.90
CA ARG A 49 0.32 4.09 6.05
C ARG A 49 0.81 3.13 7.12
N ILE A 50 1.73 2.24 6.76
CA ILE A 50 2.27 1.22 7.67
C ILE A 50 3.76 1.47 7.81
N LYS A 51 4.24 1.47 9.05
CA LYS A 51 5.66 1.62 9.39
C LYS A 51 6.31 0.25 9.55
N ASP A 52 7.64 0.25 9.59
CA ASP A 52 8.46 -0.95 9.81
C ASP A 52 8.14 -2.09 8.83
N VAL A 53 7.86 -1.71 7.59
CA VAL A 53 7.54 -2.63 6.50
C VAL A 53 8.81 -3.06 5.80
N LYS A 54 8.98 -4.36 5.61
CA LYS A 54 10.08 -4.90 4.80
C LYS A 54 9.61 -5.21 3.39
N LEU A 55 10.45 -4.90 2.41
CA LEU A 55 10.23 -5.30 1.02
C LEU A 55 10.86 -6.66 0.73
N VAL A 56 10.20 -7.44 -0.12
CA VAL A 56 10.70 -8.71 -0.66
C VAL A 56 10.48 -8.70 -2.16
N TYR A 57 11.54 -8.98 -2.91
CA TYR A 57 11.57 -8.94 -4.38
C TYR A 57 10.97 -7.65 -4.98
N PRO A 58 11.41 -6.45 -4.57
CA PRO A 58 10.86 -5.23 -5.12
C PRO A 58 11.24 -5.05 -6.59
N THR A 59 10.24 -4.81 -7.44
CA THR A 59 10.42 -4.40 -8.85
C THR A 59 9.95 -2.96 -9.09
N LEU A 60 9.83 -2.17 -8.03
CA LEU A 60 9.15 -0.86 -8.03
C LEU A 60 9.89 0.23 -8.80
N THR A 61 11.22 0.13 -8.92
CA THR A 61 12.06 1.07 -9.70
C THR A 61 12.42 0.52 -11.08
N GLN A 62 12.05 -0.71 -11.42
CA GLN A 62 12.47 -1.32 -12.69
C GLN A 62 11.64 -0.80 -13.86
N LYS A 63 12.31 -0.22 -14.87
CA LYS A 63 11.70 0.34 -16.08
C LYS A 63 11.24 -0.74 -17.07
N ASP A 64 12.04 -1.80 -17.20
CA ASP A 64 11.84 -2.87 -18.18
C ASP A 64 11.47 -4.16 -17.45
N ILE A 65 10.19 -4.30 -17.09
CA ILE A 65 9.64 -5.63 -16.81
C ILE A 65 9.44 -6.28 -18.17
N GLU A 66 10.52 -6.87 -18.70
CA GLU A 66 10.57 -7.50 -20.01
C GLU A 66 9.39 -8.47 -20.18
N ASN A 67 8.55 -8.19 -21.19
CA ASN A 67 7.51 -9.06 -21.71
C ASN A 67 6.40 -9.52 -20.75
N SER A 68 5.25 -8.87 -20.92
CA SER A 68 3.88 -9.38 -20.69
C SER A 68 3.40 -9.52 -19.23
N ALA A 69 2.29 -8.84 -18.92
CA ALA A 69 1.39 -9.08 -17.78
C ALA A 69 1.87 -8.79 -16.35
N ASN A 70 3.15 -8.44 -16.12
CA ASN A 70 3.67 -8.20 -14.78
C ASN A 70 3.76 -6.70 -14.46
N SER A 71 2.81 -6.19 -13.66
CA SER A 71 2.91 -4.85 -13.07
C SER A 71 4.04 -4.80 -12.04
N PRO A 72 4.77 -3.66 -11.92
CA PRO A 72 5.72 -3.45 -10.83
C PRO A 72 5.08 -3.79 -9.49
N SER A 73 5.78 -4.56 -8.67
CA SER A 73 5.22 -5.09 -7.44
C SER A 73 6.30 -5.40 -6.43
N THR A 74 5.86 -5.68 -5.21
CA THR A 74 6.71 -6.21 -4.17
C THR A 74 5.86 -7.04 -3.23
N LEU A 75 6.47 -8.03 -2.61
CA LEU A 75 5.90 -8.69 -1.46
C LEU A 75 6.25 -7.86 -0.23
N VAL A 76 5.25 -7.37 0.49
CA VAL A 76 5.45 -6.58 1.71
C VAL A 76 5.30 -7.47 2.92
N VAL A 77 6.14 -7.22 3.91
CA VAL A 77 6.11 -7.85 5.23
C VAL A 77 5.78 -6.77 6.23
N ILE A 78 4.66 -6.91 6.91
CA ILE A 78 4.14 -5.91 7.85
C ILE A 78 4.09 -6.49 9.27
N PRO A 79 4.24 -5.65 10.30
CA PRO A 79 3.98 -6.04 11.68
C PRO A 79 2.57 -6.62 11.87
N ASN A 80 2.43 -7.62 12.73
CA ASN A 80 1.13 -8.18 13.14
C ASN A 80 0.70 -7.59 14.49
N ASP A 81 0.58 -6.27 14.56
CA ASP A 81 0.06 -5.59 15.74
C ASP A 81 -1.37 -5.07 15.50
N ASN A 82 -2.09 -4.89 16.60
CA ASN A 82 -3.50 -4.50 16.55
C ASN A 82 -3.73 -3.11 15.94
N GLU A 83 -2.77 -2.18 16.05
CA GLU A 83 -2.92 -0.83 15.50
C GLU A 83 -2.89 -0.89 13.97
N VAL A 84 -1.88 -1.55 13.40
CA VAL A 84 -1.75 -1.75 11.95
C VAL A 84 -2.97 -2.51 11.40
N LEU A 85 -3.39 -3.59 12.07
CA LEU A 85 -4.55 -4.38 11.68
C LEU A 85 -5.85 -3.56 11.69
N ASN A 86 -6.04 -2.71 12.69
CA ASN A 86 -7.22 -1.84 12.78
C ASN A 86 -7.26 -0.81 11.65
N GLU A 87 -6.12 -0.20 11.31
CA GLU A 87 -6.05 0.75 10.19
C GLU A 87 -6.29 0.07 8.84
N ILE A 88 -5.74 -1.13 8.63
CA ILE A 88 -6.06 -1.94 7.44
C ILE A 88 -7.56 -2.27 7.38
N ALA A 89 -8.17 -2.67 8.50
CA ALA A 89 -9.58 -3.01 8.54
C ALA A 89 -10.48 -1.80 8.21
N LYS A 90 -10.17 -0.61 8.73
CA LYS A 90 -10.86 0.64 8.40
C LYS A 90 -10.72 0.99 6.92
N ALA A 91 -9.52 0.87 6.37
CA ALA A 91 -9.25 1.18 4.98
C ALA A 91 -9.96 0.20 4.02
N TYR A 92 -9.98 -1.08 4.39
CA TYR A 92 -10.69 -2.13 3.66
C TYR A 92 -12.22 -1.93 3.70
N GLN A 93 -12.77 -1.57 4.86
CA GLN A 93 -14.19 -1.20 5.00
C GLN A 93 -14.54 0.03 4.14
N SER A 94 -13.69 1.06 4.16
CA SER A 94 -13.89 2.27 3.35
C SER A 94 -13.86 1.97 1.85
N ALA A 95 -12.97 1.07 1.40
CA ALA A 95 -12.94 0.61 0.01
C ALA A 95 -14.21 -0.18 -0.39
N TYR A 96 -14.79 -0.95 0.54
CA TYR A 96 -16.07 -1.61 0.33
C TYR A 96 -17.21 -0.60 0.15
N GLU A 97 -17.33 0.36 1.07
CA GLU A 97 -18.34 1.41 1.02
C GLU A 97 -18.24 2.24 -0.25
N TYR A 98 -17.00 2.55 -0.66
CA TYR A 98 -16.76 3.17 -1.95
C TYR A 98 -17.26 2.30 -3.11
N GLY A 99 -17.04 0.99 -3.08
CA GLY A 99 -17.52 0.06 -4.09
C GLY A 99 -19.05 0.03 -4.24
N ILE A 100 -19.79 0.14 -3.13
CA ILE A 100 -21.24 0.29 -3.13
C ILE A 100 -21.64 1.65 -3.74
N THR A 101 -21.08 2.75 -3.22
CA THR A 101 -21.47 4.10 -3.66
C THR A 101 -21.08 4.41 -5.10
N SER A 102 -20.01 3.80 -5.62
CA SER A 102 -19.58 3.97 -7.01
C SER A 102 -20.28 3.02 -7.99
N GLY A 103 -21.22 2.17 -7.53
CA GLY A 103 -21.91 1.18 -8.35
C GLY A 103 -21.04 0.01 -8.85
N LYS A 104 -19.82 -0.17 -8.31
CA LYS A 104 -18.96 -1.33 -8.63
C LYS A 104 -19.51 -2.61 -8.01
N PHE A 105 -20.12 -2.48 -6.84
CA PHE A 105 -20.89 -3.51 -6.16
C PHE A 105 -22.37 -3.15 -6.22
N ASN A 106 -23.24 -4.16 -6.32
CA ASN A 106 -24.67 -3.91 -6.20
C ASN A 106 -25.04 -3.53 -4.74
N SER A 107 -26.12 -2.78 -4.54
CA SER A 107 -26.53 -2.30 -3.22
C SER A 107 -26.85 -3.42 -2.21
N ASN A 108 -27.15 -4.62 -2.71
CA ASN A 108 -27.46 -5.82 -1.90
C ASN A 108 -26.22 -6.69 -1.61
N PHE A 109 -25.04 -6.25 -2.03
CA PHE A 109 -23.78 -6.94 -1.84
C PHE A 109 -23.24 -6.59 -0.45
N SER A 110 -23.41 -7.49 0.52
CA SER A 110 -22.94 -7.24 1.88
C SER A 110 -21.44 -7.41 2.02
N PHE A 111 -20.88 -6.79 3.06
CA PHE A 111 -19.48 -6.94 3.40
C PHE A 111 -19.11 -8.39 3.76
N ASP A 112 -20.04 -9.15 4.35
CA ASP A 112 -19.82 -10.59 4.59
C ASP A 112 -19.71 -11.39 3.29
N LYS A 113 -20.55 -11.06 2.28
CA LYS A 113 -20.44 -11.67 0.94
C LYS A 113 -19.11 -11.33 0.27
N LEU A 114 -18.58 -10.13 0.48
CA LEU A 114 -17.24 -9.75 0.01
C LEU A 114 -16.16 -10.67 0.61
N LYS A 115 -16.19 -10.86 1.94
CA LYS A 115 -15.23 -11.70 2.66
C LYS A 115 -15.31 -13.16 2.21
N SER A 116 -16.52 -13.69 2.01
CA SER A 116 -16.69 -15.08 1.57
C SER A 116 -16.31 -15.32 0.09
N ASN A 117 -16.56 -14.34 -0.79
CA ASN A 117 -16.31 -14.47 -2.22
C ASN A 117 -14.83 -14.42 -2.58
N THR A 118 -14.06 -13.63 -1.85
CA THR A 118 -12.65 -13.44 -2.19
C THR A 118 -11.79 -14.60 -1.69
N ARG A 119 -12.17 -15.30 -0.59
CA ARG A 119 -11.31 -16.28 0.14
C ARG A 119 -9.89 -15.78 0.43
N GLU A 120 -9.62 -14.51 0.17
CA GLU A 120 -8.32 -13.89 0.17
C GLU A 120 -8.23 -13.04 1.43
N SER A 121 -7.40 -13.47 2.37
CA SER A 121 -7.03 -12.59 3.46
C SER A 121 -6.32 -11.34 2.90
N VAL A 122 -6.59 -10.19 3.51
CA VAL A 122 -5.97 -8.92 3.13
C VAL A 122 -4.44 -9.02 3.29
N PHE A 123 -4.00 -9.71 4.34
CA PHE A 123 -2.63 -10.15 4.55
C PHE A 123 -2.64 -11.59 5.09
N VAL A 124 -1.64 -12.39 4.74
CA VAL A 124 -1.53 -13.78 5.20
C VAL A 124 -0.47 -13.89 6.28
N ASP A 125 -0.62 -14.86 7.16
CA ASP A 125 0.41 -15.20 8.14
C ASP A 125 1.70 -15.59 7.43
N GLY A 126 2.80 -14.93 7.80
CA GLY A 126 4.09 -15.10 7.14
C GLY A 126 4.65 -16.52 7.30
N ALA A 127 4.52 -17.11 8.50
CA ALA A 127 5.00 -18.46 8.77
C ALA A 127 4.24 -19.50 7.96
N LYS A 128 2.91 -19.36 7.87
CA LYS A 128 2.06 -20.20 7.03
C LYS A 128 2.47 -20.08 5.56
N PHE A 129 2.59 -18.86 5.02
CA PHE A 129 2.97 -18.66 3.62
C PHE A 129 4.34 -19.29 3.31
N ILE A 130 5.33 -19.10 4.19
CA ILE A 130 6.65 -19.71 4.08
C ILE A 130 6.54 -21.23 4.03
N SER A 131 5.76 -21.85 4.92
CA SER A 131 5.62 -23.31 4.99
C SER A 131 5.05 -23.95 3.72
N GLU A 132 4.32 -23.16 2.92
CA GLU A 132 3.71 -23.56 1.65
C GLU A 132 4.66 -23.41 0.44
N GLN A 133 5.85 -22.80 0.61
CA GLN A 133 6.84 -22.62 -0.47
C GLN A 133 7.80 -23.81 -0.61
N LYS A 134 8.55 -23.85 -1.72
CA LYS A 134 9.65 -24.81 -1.94
C LYS A 134 10.80 -24.58 -0.93
N PRO A 135 11.54 -25.62 -0.50
CA PRO A 135 12.53 -25.53 0.59
C PRO A 135 13.57 -24.41 0.46
N ASP A 136 14.10 -24.21 -0.74
CA ASP A 136 15.05 -23.15 -1.11
C ASP A 136 14.46 -21.74 -0.91
N ILE A 137 13.20 -21.55 -1.32
CA ILE A 137 12.45 -20.30 -1.10
C ILE A 137 12.14 -20.14 0.39
N GLN A 138 11.85 -21.22 1.13
CA GLN A 138 11.59 -21.13 2.56
C GLN A 138 12.81 -20.61 3.34
N GLU A 139 13.99 -21.14 3.04
CA GLU A 139 15.24 -20.74 3.70
C GLU A 139 15.46 -19.24 3.53
N PHE A 140 15.41 -18.75 2.29
CA PHE A 140 15.50 -17.32 1.99
C PHE A 140 14.44 -16.48 2.71
N LEU A 141 13.16 -16.87 2.61
CA LEU A 141 12.08 -16.07 3.19
C LEU A 141 12.14 -16.02 4.72
N LYS A 142 12.65 -17.06 5.39
CA LYS A 142 12.83 -17.06 6.86
C LYS A 142 13.87 -16.05 7.33
N GLU A 143 14.83 -15.69 6.49
CA GLU A 143 15.82 -14.64 6.83
C GLU A 143 15.20 -13.24 6.85
N VAL A 144 14.12 -13.04 6.08
CA VAL A 144 13.50 -11.72 5.89
C VAL A 144 12.22 -11.58 6.71
N ILE A 145 11.41 -12.64 6.74
CA ILE A 145 10.09 -12.72 7.37
C ILE A 145 10.23 -13.44 8.72
N GLY A 146 10.21 -12.66 9.79
CA GLY A 146 10.21 -13.22 11.14
C GLY A 146 8.89 -13.91 11.49
N ASN A 147 8.90 -14.71 12.55
CA ASN A 147 7.67 -15.24 13.13
C ASN A 147 6.74 -14.11 13.57
N GLY A 148 5.43 -14.28 13.37
CA GLY A 148 4.43 -13.31 13.78
C GLY A 148 4.37 -12.06 12.90
N PHE A 149 4.92 -12.08 11.68
CA PHE A 149 4.67 -11.04 10.69
C PHE A 149 3.58 -11.47 9.71
N LEU A 150 2.90 -10.49 9.11
CA LEU A 150 1.98 -10.72 8.02
C LEU A 150 2.62 -10.33 6.69
N MET A 151 2.12 -10.88 5.60
CA MET A 151 2.65 -10.58 4.28
C MET A 151 1.60 -10.54 3.18
N ARG A 152 1.88 -9.76 2.12
CA ARG A 152 1.05 -9.76 0.90
C ARG A 152 1.80 -9.16 -0.28
N ASN A 153 1.53 -9.67 -1.48
CA ASN A 153 1.95 -8.97 -2.69
C ASN A 153 1.12 -7.68 -2.87
N VAL A 154 1.81 -6.58 -3.16
CA VAL A 154 1.21 -5.31 -3.55
C VAL A 154 1.76 -4.90 -4.91
N LYS A 155 0.87 -4.45 -5.79
CA LYS A 155 1.23 -4.00 -7.13
C LYS A 155 1.16 -2.49 -7.21
N VAL A 156 1.86 -1.89 -8.17
CA VAL A 156 1.70 -0.48 -8.50
C VAL A 156 0.40 -0.31 -9.29
N GLY A 157 -0.40 0.67 -8.90
CA GLY A 157 -1.62 1.03 -9.62
C GLY A 157 -1.28 1.80 -10.91
N VAL A 158 -2.14 1.69 -11.90
CA VAL A 158 -2.05 2.51 -13.12
C VAL A 158 -2.98 3.71 -13.03
N ASP A 159 -2.58 4.82 -13.64
CA ASP A 159 -3.43 5.98 -13.84
C ASP A 159 -4.39 5.78 -15.04
N GLN A 160 -5.15 6.82 -15.37
CA GLN A 160 -6.10 6.82 -16.49
C GLN A 160 -5.46 6.71 -17.88
N ASN A 161 -4.13 6.85 -17.96
CA ASN A 161 -3.33 6.75 -19.18
C ASN A 161 -2.47 5.48 -19.17
N ASP A 162 -2.79 4.50 -18.32
CA ASP A 162 -2.04 3.25 -18.13
C ASP A 162 -0.59 3.42 -17.63
N ASN A 163 -0.25 4.58 -17.04
CA ASN A 163 1.07 4.79 -16.44
C ASN A 163 1.09 4.26 -15.01
N TYR A 164 2.14 3.51 -14.66
CA TYR A 164 2.39 3.12 -13.28
C TYR A 164 2.70 4.35 -12.42
N ASN A 165 1.99 4.48 -11.30
CA ASN A 165 2.16 5.62 -10.40
C ASN A 165 2.51 5.14 -8.99
N VAL A 166 3.77 5.32 -8.60
CA VAL A 166 4.28 5.07 -7.25
C VAL A 166 5.30 6.15 -6.88
N VAL A 167 5.22 6.67 -5.66
CA VAL A 167 6.17 7.65 -5.13
C VAL A 167 7.16 6.94 -4.23
N LEU A 168 8.41 6.86 -4.67
CA LEU A 168 9.49 6.22 -3.94
C LEU A 168 10.46 7.28 -3.43
N ARG A 169 10.88 7.16 -2.16
CA ARG A 169 11.83 8.07 -1.54
C ARG A 169 12.89 7.35 -0.72
N ASP A 170 14.09 7.92 -0.67
CA ASP A 170 15.13 7.49 0.25
C ASP A 170 14.87 7.96 1.70
N SER A 171 15.83 7.68 2.59
CA SER A 171 15.78 8.08 4.01
C SER A 171 15.89 9.58 4.24
N GLU A 172 16.46 10.31 3.28
CA GLU A 172 16.61 11.77 3.31
C GLU A 172 15.38 12.50 2.73
N GLY A 173 14.49 11.75 2.08
CA GLY A 173 13.28 12.24 1.45
C GLY A 173 13.45 12.60 -0.02
N ASN A 174 14.60 12.30 -0.64
CA ASN A 174 14.79 12.50 -2.07
C ASN A 174 13.96 11.49 -2.86
N LEU A 175 13.48 11.88 -4.05
CA LEU A 175 12.74 10.98 -4.94
C LEU A 175 13.70 9.96 -5.54
N LEU A 176 13.31 8.69 -5.51
CA LEU A 176 14.00 7.61 -6.22
C LEU A 176 13.50 7.53 -7.67
N GLY A 177 14.44 7.45 -8.61
CA GLY A 177 14.21 7.22 -10.03
C GLY A 177 14.27 5.73 -10.41
N TYR A 178 14.26 5.47 -11.72
CA TYR A 178 14.28 4.10 -12.25
C TYR A 178 15.64 3.39 -12.08
N ASP A 179 16.73 4.16 -11.95
CA ASP A 179 18.07 3.59 -11.79
C ASP A 179 18.42 3.32 -10.32
N ASP A 180 17.58 3.78 -9.39
CA ASP A 180 17.76 3.55 -7.96
C ASP A 180 17.35 2.13 -7.58
N LYS A 181 18.10 1.52 -6.67
CA LYS A 181 17.87 0.14 -6.24
C LYS A 181 17.12 0.09 -4.91
N LEU A 182 15.96 -0.54 -4.93
CA LEU A 182 15.34 -1.11 -3.75
C LEU A 182 15.74 -2.58 -3.65
N SER A 183 16.01 -3.04 -2.44
CA SER A 183 16.48 -4.39 -2.16
C SER A 183 15.50 -5.16 -1.30
N THR A 184 15.52 -6.49 -1.42
CA THR A 184 14.86 -7.32 -0.41
C THR A 184 15.47 -7.03 0.96
N GLY A 185 14.63 -6.88 1.98
CA GLY A 185 15.03 -6.57 3.34
C GLY A 185 15.09 -5.08 3.67
N ASP A 186 14.99 -4.19 2.69
CA ASP A 186 14.84 -2.76 2.94
C ASP A 186 13.61 -2.52 3.82
N VAL A 187 13.81 -1.73 4.88
CA VAL A 187 12.79 -1.39 5.86
C VAL A 187 12.35 0.04 5.63
N GLY A 188 11.04 0.29 5.70
CA GLY A 188 10.53 1.61 5.49
C GLY A 188 9.07 1.79 5.86
N GLU A 189 8.53 2.91 5.39
CA GLU A 189 7.13 3.25 5.52
C GLU A 189 6.44 3.09 4.18
N ILE A 190 5.38 2.29 4.13
CA ILE A 190 4.60 2.06 2.91
C ILE A 190 3.25 2.77 2.99
N VAL A 191 2.77 3.24 1.85
CA VAL A 191 1.41 3.71 1.65
C VAL A 191 0.69 2.74 0.70
N ILE A 192 -0.38 2.12 1.19
CA ILE A 192 -1.20 1.16 0.44
C ILE A 192 -2.61 1.72 0.32
N ASN A 193 -3.16 1.73 -0.89
CA ASN A 193 -4.56 2.07 -1.13
C ASN A 193 -5.37 0.82 -1.49
N PHE A 194 -6.48 0.62 -0.78
CA PHE A 194 -7.46 -0.40 -1.06
C PHE A 194 -8.50 0.11 -2.06
N TYR A 195 -8.91 -0.75 -2.99
CA TYR A 195 -9.89 -0.38 -4.00
C TYR A 195 -10.81 -1.54 -4.37
N PRO A 196 -12.10 -1.27 -4.61
CA PRO A 196 -13.04 -2.27 -5.08
C PRO A 196 -12.80 -2.58 -6.56
N TYR A 197 -12.89 -3.87 -6.92
CA TYR A 197 -12.85 -4.33 -8.30
C TYR A 197 -14.05 -5.23 -8.63
N ASN A 198 -14.44 -5.18 -9.89
CA ASN A 198 -15.36 -6.12 -10.52
C ASN A 198 -14.70 -6.57 -11.82
N TYR A 199 -14.14 -7.78 -11.82
CA TYR A 199 -13.42 -8.31 -12.98
C TYR A 199 -13.80 -9.77 -13.20
N LYS A 200 -14.27 -10.10 -14.41
CA LYS A 200 -14.72 -11.46 -14.78
C LYS A 200 -15.69 -12.07 -13.75
N ASN A 201 -16.69 -11.29 -13.33
CA ASN A 201 -17.68 -11.66 -12.29
C ASN A 201 -17.10 -11.98 -10.90
N LYS A 202 -15.82 -11.64 -10.65
CA LYS A 202 -15.23 -11.65 -9.32
C LYS A 202 -15.31 -10.24 -8.72
N LEU A 203 -16.08 -10.12 -7.66
CA LEU A 203 -16.16 -8.92 -6.84
C LEU A 203 -15.19 -9.06 -5.67
N GLY A 204 -14.39 -8.03 -5.44
CA GLY A 204 -13.42 -8.04 -4.36
C GLY A 204 -12.83 -6.67 -4.08
N ILE A 205 -11.98 -6.61 -3.06
CA ILE A 205 -11.14 -5.46 -2.80
C ILE A 205 -9.70 -5.89 -3.00
N SER A 206 -9.01 -5.12 -3.81
CA SER A 206 -7.59 -5.30 -4.06
C SER A 206 -6.83 -4.10 -3.48
N ARG A 207 -5.51 -4.12 -3.62
CA ARG A 207 -4.61 -3.17 -3.00
C ARG A 207 -3.48 -2.80 -3.94
N TYR A 208 -3.10 -1.54 -3.95
CA TYR A 208 -1.93 -1.05 -4.66
C TYR A 208 -1.02 -0.25 -3.74
N ILE A 209 0.28 -0.32 -4.00
CA ILE A 209 1.24 0.59 -3.39
C ILE A 209 1.13 1.96 -4.06
N GLN A 210 1.05 3.01 -3.25
CA GLN A 210 1.11 4.40 -3.69
C GLN A 210 2.46 5.03 -3.42
N GLY A 211 3.17 4.54 -2.41
CA GLY A 211 4.53 4.98 -2.17
C GLY A 211 5.25 4.19 -1.09
N PHE A 212 6.57 4.37 -1.06
CA PHE A 212 7.47 3.80 -0.06
C PHE A 212 8.56 4.79 0.27
N ILE A 213 8.87 4.93 1.56
CA ILE A 213 9.98 5.74 2.06
C ILE A 213 10.95 4.78 2.74
N VAL A 214 12.15 4.64 2.18
CA VAL A 214 13.22 3.83 2.78
C VAL A 214 13.63 4.46 4.11
N LYS A 215 13.79 3.65 5.15
CA LYS A 215 14.31 4.08 6.46
C LYS A 215 15.62 3.38 6.81
N GLU A 216 15.76 2.12 6.42
CA GLU A 216 16.97 1.34 6.60
C GLU A 216 17.19 0.51 5.33
N THR A 217 18.35 0.64 4.71
CA THR A 217 18.73 -0.17 3.55
C THR A 217 19.43 -1.44 4.03
N LYS A 218 18.98 -2.60 3.55
CA LYS A 218 19.68 -3.88 3.79
C LYS A 218 20.27 -4.39 2.48
N ALA A 219 21.40 -3.79 2.11
CA ALA A 219 22.09 -4.02 0.84
C ALA A 219 22.60 -5.46 0.57
N ASN A 220 22.36 -6.42 1.46
CA ASN A 220 23.07 -7.72 1.46
C ASN A 220 22.19 -8.98 1.40
N PHE A 221 20.87 -8.88 1.14
CA PHE A 221 20.10 -10.11 0.92
C PHE A 221 20.37 -10.67 -0.47
N ARG A 222 20.79 -11.94 -0.54
CA ARG A 222 21.01 -12.68 -1.79
C ARG A 222 19.76 -12.57 -2.66
N SER A 223 19.88 -11.89 -3.79
CA SER A 223 18.80 -11.87 -4.77
C SER A 223 18.58 -13.28 -5.33
N LEU A 224 17.36 -13.81 -5.24
CA LEU A 224 16.95 -15.07 -5.88
C LEU A 224 16.59 -14.91 -7.36
N PHE A 225 16.86 -13.75 -7.99
CA PHE A 225 16.78 -13.62 -9.44
C PHE A 225 17.83 -14.56 -10.07
N ILE A 226 17.37 -15.74 -10.51
CA ILE A 226 18.01 -16.56 -11.56
C ILE A 226 17.66 -15.94 -12.90
#